data_AF-A0A661MWC5-F1
#
_entry.id   AF-A0A661MWC5-F1
#
_cell.length_a   1.000
_cell.length_b   1.000
_cell.length_c   1.000
_cell.angle_alpha   90.00
_cell.angle_beta   90.00
_cell.angle_gamma   90.00
#
_symmetry.space_group_name_H-M   'P 1'
#
loop_
_entity.id
_entity.type
_entity.pdbx_description
1 polymer ?
#
loop_
_entity_poly.entity_id
_entity_poly.type
_entity_poly.pdbx_seq_one_letter_code
_entity_poly.pdbx_strand_id
1 'polypeptide(L)'
;MQEWGDSLWPRVGAVAACSAGAAVATLLLSGRLEEAREHFASRRVGVRGHFSVGRLRRGLRPFPHGEIYRATLEYAFSDGGFERIREAPFPIRILCASFPRRIPKVLGIAVGVALYEAEKRAVPGLLHPTLPRKLGFEERWWDARECESASDLVELVLSSSSTPPFT
;
A
#
# COMPACT_ATOMS: atom_id res chain seq x y z
N MET A 1 0.91 -20.74 -6.29
CA MET A 1 1.35 -19.78 -7.35
C MET A 1 2.36 -20.41 -8.33
N GLN A 2 2.89 -21.61 -8.05
CA GLN A 2 3.98 -22.21 -8.85
C GLN A 2 3.56 -22.75 -10.23
N GLU A 3 2.37 -23.32 -10.41
CA GLU A 3 2.03 -23.98 -11.70
C GLU A 3 2.03 -23.06 -12.92
N TRP A 4 1.72 -21.77 -12.75
CA TRP A 4 1.58 -20.84 -13.86
C TRP A 4 2.72 -19.82 -13.91
N GLY A 5 3.44 -19.63 -12.80
CA GLY A 5 4.49 -18.61 -12.66
C GLY A 5 5.56 -18.73 -13.74
N ASP A 6 6.13 -19.93 -13.90
CA ASP A 6 7.26 -20.15 -14.83
C ASP A 6 6.89 -19.87 -16.30
N SER A 7 5.63 -20.06 -16.66
CA SER A 7 5.13 -19.76 -18.01
C SER A 7 4.72 -18.30 -18.22
N LEU A 8 4.28 -17.63 -17.15
CA LEU A 8 3.76 -16.26 -17.20
C LEU A 8 4.85 -15.21 -16.98
N TRP A 9 5.78 -15.43 -16.03
CA TRP A 9 6.82 -14.45 -15.67
C TRP A 9 7.62 -13.93 -16.86
N PRO A 10 8.08 -14.77 -17.81
CA PRO A 10 8.81 -14.28 -18.99
C PRO A 10 7.96 -13.40 -19.93
N ARG A 11 6.64 -13.42 -19.79
CA ARG A 11 5.67 -12.69 -20.64
C ARG A 11 5.07 -11.47 -19.94
N VAL A 12 5.41 -11.22 -18.67
CA VAL A 12 4.88 -10.07 -17.93
C VAL A 12 5.46 -8.78 -18.50
N GLY A 13 4.58 -7.94 -19.06
CA GLY A 13 4.96 -6.62 -19.56
C GLY A 13 4.98 -5.52 -18.50
N ALA A 14 4.17 -5.67 -17.44
CA ALA A 14 4.13 -4.79 -16.28
C ALA A 14 3.30 -5.42 -15.14
N VAL A 15 3.55 -4.99 -13.91
CA VAL A 15 2.67 -5.21 -12.76
C VAL A 15 2.08 -3.87 -12.35
N ALA A 16 0.77 -3.82 -12.13
CA ALA A 16 0.09 -2.63 -11.61
C ALA A 16 -0.69 -3.01 -10.35
N ALA A 17 -0.50 -2.25 -9.27
CA ALA A 17 -1.09 -2.57 -7.99
C ALA A 17 -1.37 -1.33 -7.14
N CYS A 18 -2.21 -1.49 -6.12
CA CYS A 18 -2.49 -0.46 -5.12
C CYS A 18 -2.72 -1.11 -3.77
N SER A 19 -2.53 -0.35 -2.69
CA SER A 19 -2.82 -0.79 -1.32
C SER A 19 -2.17 -2.14 -0.98
N ALA A 20 -2.91 -3.06 -0.36
CA ALA A 20 -2.45 -4.41 -0.03
C ALA A 20 -1.89 -5.17 -1.25
N GLY A 21 -2.42 -4.93 -2.45
CA GLY A 21 -1.89 -5.52 -3.68
C GLY A 21 -0.47 -5.04 -3.99
N ALA A 22 -0.16 -3.77 -3.73
CA ALA A 22 1.19 -3.22 -3.92
C ALA A 22 2.19 -3.85 -2.94
N ALA A 23 1.80 -4.05 -1.68
CA ALA A 23 2.63 -4.80 -0.74
C ALA A 23 2.83 -6.25 -1.17
N VAL A 24 1.77 -6.99 -1.50
CA VAL A 24 1.92 -8.41 -1.89
C VAL A 24 2.78 -8.54 -3.14
N ALA A 25 2.59 -7.68 -4.14
CA ALA A 25 3.42 -7.67 -5.34
C ALA A 25 4.90 -7.40 -5.02
N THR A 26 5.19 -6.40 -4.17
CA THR A 26 6.57 -6.08 -3.80
C THR A 26 7.21 -7.11 -2.87
N LEU A 27 6.46 -7.77 -1.99
CA LEU A 27 6.93 -8.91 -1.18
C LEU A 27 7.28 -10.12 -2.06
N LEU A 28 6.45 -10.39 -3.07
CA LEU A 28 6.68 -11.47 -4.03
C LEU A 28 7.93 -11.20 -4.87
N LEU A 29 8.03 -9.99 -5.44
CA LEU A 29 9.12 -9.59 -6.32
C LEU A 29 10.43 -9.32 -5.58
N SER A 30 10.39 -9.04 -4.27
CA SER A 30 11.59 -9.01 -3.45
C SER A 30 12.19 -10.38 -3.22
N GLY A 31 11.53 -11.48 -3.63
CA GLY A 31 11.99 -12.85 -3.45
C GLY A 31 11.97 -13.32 -1.99
N ARG A 32 11.37 -12.55 -1.08
CA ARG A 32 11.38 -12.80 0.38
C ARG A 32 9.99 -12.98 0.98
N LEU A 33 9.03 -13.41 0.15
CA LEU A 33 7.63 -13.50 0.55
C LEU A 33 7.41 -14.37 1.80
N GLU A 34 8.00 -15.57 1.84
CA GLU A 34 7.81 -16.50 2.97
C GLU A 34 8.46 -15.96 4.25
N GLU A 35 9.68 -15.46 4.16
CA GLU A 35 10.40 -14.86 5.29
C GLU A 35 9.65 -13.63 5.82
N ALA A 36 9.13 -12.78 4.94
CA ALA A 36 8.33 -11.62 5.30
C ALA A 36 6.98 -12.02 5.93
N ARG A 37 6.37 -13.12 5.47
CA ARG A 37 5.14 -13.69 6.05
C ARG A 37 5.39 -14.19 7.47
N GLU A 38 6.50 -14.88 7.70
CA GLU A 38 6.93 -15.32 9.04
C GLU A 38 7.25 -14.13 9.95
N HIS A 39 7.97 -13.15 9.43
CA HIS A 39 8.26 -11.90 10.13
C HIS A 39 6.96 -11.20 10.58
N PHE A 40 6.01 -11.04 9.67
CA PHE A 40 4.70 -10.48 9.96
C PHE A 40 3.94 -11.28 11.02
N ALA A 41 3.94 -12.62 10.92
CA ALA A 41 3.29 -13.49 11.88
C ALA A 41 3.90 -13.32 13.29
N SER A 42 5.23 -13.29 13.40
CA SER A 42 5.93 -13.09 14.68
C SER A 42 5.58 -11.73 15.32
N ARG A 43 5.46 -10.68 14.51
CA ARG A 43 5.12 -9.32 14.96
C ARG A 43 3.67 -9.18 15.41
N ARG A 44 2.78 -10.10 15.00
CA ARG A 44 1.37 -10.13 15.42
C ARG A 44 1.13 -10.92 16.70
N VAL A 45 2.12 -11.64 17.24
CA VAL A 45 1.96 -12.36 18.51
C VAL A 45 1.54 -11.37 19.62
N GLY A 46 0.40 -11.64 20.25
CA GLY A 46 -0.15 -10.80 21.32
C GLY A 46 -0.87 -9.52 20.85
N VAL A 47 -0.93 -9.24 19.55
CA VAL A 47 -1.69 -8.11 18.99
C VAL A 47 -3.16 -8.51 18.87
N ARG A 48 -4.04 -7.80 19.60
CA ARG A 48 -5.48 -8.03 19.59
C ARG A 48 -6.21 -6.87 18.92
N GLY A 49 -6.93 -7.17 17.84
CA GLY A 49 -7.73 -6.20 17.11
C GLY A 49 -6.90 -5.08 16.45
N HIS A 50 -7.59 -4.01 16.08
CA HIS A 50 -7.05 -2.86 15.35
C HIS A 50 -6.56 -1.75 16.30
N PHE A 51 -7.04 -1.75 17.55
CA PHE A 51 -6.80 -0.70 18.53
C PHE A 51 -6.38 -1.27 19.88
N SER A 52 -5.37 -0.66 20.51
CA SER A 52 -4.86 -1.06 21.82
C SER A 52 -4.85 0.11 22.81
N VAL A 53 -5.79 0.09 23.76
CA VAL A 53 -5.79 1.00 24.92
C VAL A 53 -4.49 0.86 25.72
N GLY A 54 -3.95 -0.36 25.83
CA GLY A 54 -2.70 -0.62 26.53
C GLY A 54 -1.49 0.05 25.88
N ARG A 55 -1.46 0.17 24.54
CA ARG A 55 -0.41 0.97 23.84
C ARG A 55 -0.61 2.46 24.09
N LEU A 56 -1.84 2.95 24.00
CA LEU A 56 -2.16 4.35 24.27
C LEU A 56 -1.71 4.80 25.67
N ARG A 57 -2.00 3.99 26.70
CA ARG A 57 -1.59 4.25 28.09
C ARG A 57 -0.06 4.30 28.29
N ARG A 58 0.70 3.69 27.39
CA ARG A 58 2.18 3.69 27.39
C ARG A 58 2.77 4.78 26.49
N GLY A 59 1.96 5.70 25.96
CA GLY A 59 2.41 6.75 25.04
C GLY A 59 2.77 6.24 23.63
N LEU A 60 2.39 5.00 23.29
CA LEU A 60 2.63 4.41 21.97
C LEU A 60 1.42 4.64 21.05
N ARG A 61 1.65 4.53 19.73
CA ARG A 61 0.54 4.60 18.75
C ARG A 61 -0.46 3.47 19.04
N PRO A 62 -1.77 3.79 19.16
CA PRO A 62 -2.76 2.79 19.55
C PRO A 62 -3.11 1.78 18.44
N PHE A 63 -2.77 2.10 17.18
CA PHE A 63 -2.99 1.25 16.00
C PHE A 63 -1.69 0.51 15.65
N PRO A 64 -1.54 -0.76 16.05
CA PRO A 64 -0.27 -1.48 15.93
C PRO A 64 0.05 -1.91 14.50
N HIS A 65 -0.97 -2.07 13.64
CA HIS A 65 -0.79 -2.66 12.31
C HIS A 65 0.05 -1.78 11.37
N GLY A 66 0.03 -0.45 11.53
CA GLY A 66 0.88 0.42 10.73
C GLY A 66 2.37 0.19 10.97
N GLU A 67 2.77 -0.01 12.22
CA GLU A 67 4.17 -0.32 12.59
C GLU A 67 4.56 -1.73 12.13
N ILE A 68 3.66 -2.70 12.30
CA ILE A 68 3.89 -4.09 11.87
C ILE A 68 4.05 -4.15 10.35
N TYR A 69 3.17 -3.47 9.63
CA TYR A 69 3.17 -3.47 8.17
C TYR A 69 4.42 -2.80 7.61
N ARG A 70 4.80 -1.63 8.13
CA ARG A 70 6.08 -0.98 7.80
C ARG A 70 7.26 -1.90 8.05
N ALA A 71 7.33 -2.50 9.23
CA ALA A 71 8.44 -3.39 9.59
C ALA A 71 8.53 -4.62 8.69
N THR A 72 7.40 -5.17 8.24
CA THR A 72 7.38 -6.28 7.28
C THR A 72 7.89 -5.85 5.91
N LEU A 73 7.55 -4.65 5.43
CA LEU A 73 8.07 -4.12 4.16
C LEU A 73 9.58 -3.85 4.26
N GLU A 74 10.03 -3.20 5.33
CA GLU A 74 11.45 -2.95 5.62
C GLU A 74 12.24 -4.26 5.66
N TYR A 75 11.70 -5.28 6.35
CA TYR A 75 12.29 -6.61 6.39
C TYR A 75 12.37 -7.22 5.00
N ALA A 76 11.31 -7.17 4.19
CA ALA A 76 11.30 -7.77 2.87
C ALA A 76 12.24 -7.07 1.86
N PHE A 77 12.51 -5.78 2.07
CA PHE A 77 13.38 -4.97 1.21
C PHE A 77 14.84 -4.95 1.65
N SER A 78 15.16 -5.47 2.84
CA SER A 78 16.56 -5.71 3.24
C SER A 78 17.16 -6.88 2.45
N ASP A 79 18.46 -7.12 2.64
CA ASP A 79 19.17 -8.31 2.16
C ASP A 79 18.97 -8.60 0.65
N GLY A 80 19.10 -7.55 -0.18
CA GLY A 80 18.94 -7.65 -1.63
C GLY A 80 17.49 -7.56 -2.13
N GLY A 81 16.51 -7.47 -1.23
CA GLY A 81 15.10 -7.45 -1.59
C GLY A 81 14.70 -6.23 -2.42
N PHE A 82 15.21 -5.06 -2.05
CA PHE A 82 15.01 -3.81 -2.79
C PHE A 82 15.72 -3.85 -4.16
N GLU A 83 16.95 -4.36 -4.20
CA GLU A 83 17.74 -4.48 -5.44
C GLU A 83 17.00 -5.34 -6.46
N ARG A 84 16.41 -6.46 -6.03
CA ARG A 84 15.58 -7.31 -6.91
C ARG A 84 14.34 -6.59 -7.45
N ILE A 85 13.73 -5.69 -6.68
CA ILE A 85 12.63 -4.84 -7.17
C ILE A 85 13.16 -3.91 -8.25
N ARG A 86 14.26 -3.19 -7.99
CA ARG A 86 14.86 -2.22 -8.93
C ARG A 86 15.32 -2.87 -10.24
N GLU A 87 15.85 -4.08 -10.16
CA GLU A 87 16.34 -4.87 -11.29
C GLU A 87 15.23 -5.64 -12.04
N ALA A 88 13.98 -5.53 -11.60
CA ALA A 88 12.88 -6.22 -12.24
C ALA A 88 12.79 -5.86 -13.75
N PRO A 89 12.61 -6.86 -14.64
CA PRO A 89 12.67 -6.66 -16.08
C PRO A 89 11.46 -5.90 -16.64
N PHE A 90 10.47 -5.59 -15.80
CA PHE A 90 9.24 -4.90 -16.16
C PHE A 90 8.88 -3.81 -15.14
N PRO A 91 8.11 -2.78 -15.54
CA PRO A 91 7.58 -1.77 -14.61
C PRO A 91 6.71 -2.35 -13.50
N ILE A 92 6.89 -1.83 -12.28
CA ILE A 92 6.05 -2.17 -11.11
C ILE A 92 5.32 -0.90 -10.69
N ARG A 93 4.14 -0.69 -11.26
CA ARG A 93 3.36 0.55 -11.12
C ARG A 93 2.49 0.52 -9.88
N ILE A 94 2.78 1.40 -8.93
CA ILE A 94 2.01 1.59 -7.72
C ILE A 94 1.11 2.82 -7.89
N LEU A 95 -0.20 2.62 -7.70
CA LEU A 95 -1.20 3.68 -7.77
C LEU A 95 -1.36 4.38 -6.42
N CYS A 96 -1.23 5.71 -6.44
CA CYS A 96 -1.47 6.60 -5.32
C CYS A 96 -2.52 7.65 -5.69
N ALA A 97 -3.25 8.16 -4.70
CA ALA A 97 -4.11 9.32 -4.86
C ALA A 97 -3.37 10.59 -4.46
N SER A 98 -3.37 11.60 -5.34
CA SER A 98 -2.91 12.95 -5.04
C SER A 98 -4.09 13.82 -4.64
N PHE A 99 -3.94 14.55 -3.53
CA PHE A 99 -4.94 15.48 -3.04
C PHE A 99 -4.91 16.80 -3.83
N PRO A 100 -6.07 17.48 -3.97
CA PRO A 100 -6.10 18.82 -4.57
C PRO A 100 -5.25 19.79 -3.74
N ARG A 101 -4.50 20.68 -4.41
CA ARG A 101 -3.63 21.68 -3.74
C ARG A 101 -4.35 22.56 -2.72
N ARG A 102 -5.66 22.76 -2.89
CA ARG A 102 -6.50 23.62 -2.04
C ARG A 102 -7.04 22.92 -0.80
N ILE A 103 -6.88 21.60 -0.67
CA ILE A 103 -7.35 20.84 0.50
C ILE A 103 -6.16 20.54 1.41
N PRO A 104 -6.22 20.86 2.71
CA PRO A 104 -5.21 20.42 3.67
C PRO A 104 -5.04 18.90 3.60
N LYS A 105 -3.81 18.41 3.45
CA LYS A 105 -3.52 16.96 3.28
C LYS A 105 -4.18 16.09 4.36
N VAL A 106 -4.25 16.61 5.59
CA VAL A 106 -4.89 15.94 6.75
C VAL A 106 -6.38 15.66 6.50
N LEU A 107 -7.07 16.54 5.76
CA LEU A 107 -8.48 16.39 5.41
C LEU A 107 -8.71 15.68 4.07
N GLY A 108 -7.66 15.52 3.26
CA GLY A 108 -7.75 14.99 1.90
C GLY A 108 -8.45 13.63 1.82
N ILE A 109 -8.09 12.70 2.73
CA ILE A 109 -8.72 11.38 2.80
C ILE A 109 -10.21 11.51 3.13
N ALA A 110 -10.55 12.24 4.19
CA ALA A 110 -11.93 12.39 4.64
C ALA A 110 -12.82 13.03 3.56
N VAL A 111 -12.32 14.07 2.89
CA VAL A 111 -13.03 14.72 1.78
C VAL A 111 -13.19 13.77 0.60
N GLY A 112 -12.13 13.05 0.20
CA GLY A 112 -12.19 12.10 -0.91
C GLY A 112 -13.21 11.00 -0.68
N VAL A 113 -13.23 10.41 0.53
CA VAL A 113 -14.21 9.39 0.92
C VAL A 113 -15.62 9.97 0.96
N ALA A 114 -15.82 11.15 1.56
CA ALA A 114 -17.14 11.78 1.63
C ALA A 114 -17.72 12.05 0.24
N LEU A 115 -16.90 12.54 -0.70
CA LEU A 115 -17.32 12.79 -2.08
C LEU A 115 -17.66 11.50 -2.82
N TYR A 116 -16.84 10.45 -2.65
CA TYR A 116 -17.08 9.13 -3.23
C TYR A 116 -18.41 8.53 -2.76
N GLU A 117 -18.65 8.54 -1.44
CA GLU A 117 -19.88 8.00 -0.84
C GLU A 117 -21.11 8.85 -1.16
N ALA A 118 -20.98 10.18 -1.22
CA ALA A 118 -22.06 11.07 -1.61
C ALA A 118 -22.53 10.81 -3.05
N GLU A 119 -21.59 10.62 -3.99
CA GLU A 119 -21.92 10.32 -5.39
C GLU A 119 -22.58 8.94 -5.53
N LYS A 120 -22.07 7.93 -4.82
CA LYS A 120 -22.71 6.60 -4.78
C LYS A 120 -24.11 6.62 -4.22
N ARG A 121 -24.34 7.41 -3.17
CA ARG A 121 -25.67 7.53 -2.54
C ARG A 121 -26.64 8.32 -3.41
N ALA A 122 -26.16 9.30 -4.16
CA ALA A 122 -26.96 10.07 -5.11
C ALA A 122 -27.31 9.25 -6.37
N VAL A 123 -26.43 8.35 -6.81
CA VAL A 123 -26.62 7.51 -8.01
C VAL A 123 -26.45 6.03 -7.66
N PRO A 124 -27.52 5.35 -7.20
CA PRO A 124 -27.47 3.92 -6.91
C PRO A 124 -27.01 3.11 -8.12
N GLY A 125 -26.08 2.17 -7.91
CA GLY A 125 -25.49 1.35 -8.98
C GLY A 125 -24.27 1.96 -9.69
N LEU A 126 -23.85 3.18 -9.33
CA LEU A 126 -22.62 3.77 -9.86
C LEU A 126 -21.38 3.01 -9.36
N LEU A 127 -20.68 2.35 -10.29
CA LEU A 127 -19.47 1.57 -10.00
C LEU A 127 -18.21 2.44 -9.86
N HIS A 128 -18.13 3.53 -10.64
CA HIS A 128 -16.95 4.39 -10.72
C HIS A 128 -17.28 5.87 -10.47
N PRO A 129 -17.33 6.30 -9.20
CA PRO A 129 -17.47 7.71 -8.83
C PRO A 129 -16.42 8.61 -9.51
N THR A 130 -16.86 9.75 -10.03
CA THR A 130 -16.06 10.74 -10.76
C THR A 130 -15.90 12.06 -10.01
N LEU A 131 -16.73 12.32 -9.01
CA LEU A 131 -16.79 13.57 -8.27
C LEU A 131 -15.46 13.91 -7.56
N PRO A 132 -14.74 12.97 -6.91
CA PRO A 132 -13.41 13.26 -6.37
C PRO A 132 -12.46 13.78 -7.46
N ARG A 133 -12.47 13.16 -8.65
CA ARG A 133 -11.63 13.58 -9.78
C ARG A 133 -11.98 14.99 -10.26
N LYS A 134 -13.27 15.30 -10.38
CA LYS A 134 -13.76 16.63 -10.75
C LYS A 134 -13.35 17.72 -9.75
N LEU A 135 -13.15 17.36 -8.49
CA LEU A 135 -12.71 18.28 -7.43
C LEU A 135 -11.18 18.33 -7.26
N GLY A 136 -10.44 17.75 -8.21
CA GLY A 136 -8.98 17.88 -8.31
C GLY A 136 -8.19 16.79 -7.60
N PHE A 137 -8.84 15.69 -7.19
CA PHE A 137 -8.10 14.49 -6.81
C PHE A 137 -7.58 13.83 -8.08
N GLU A 138 -6.33 13.38 -8.06
CA GLU A 138 -5.68 12.79 -9.23
C GLU A 138 -5.13 11.41 -8.90
N GLU A 139 -5.23 10.50 -9.84
CA GLU A 139 -4.52 9.23 -9.79
C GLU A 139 -3.07 9.44 -10.26
N ARG A 140 -2.11 8.98 -9.46
CA ARG A 140 -0.68 9.09 -9.76
C ARG A 140 -0.07 7.70 -9.73
N TRP A 141 0.61 7.34 -10.81
CA TRP A 141 1.33 6.08 -10.94
C TRP A 141 2.81 6.32 -10.74
N TRP A 142 3.44 5.47 -9.94
CA TRP A 142 4.87 5.51 -9.66
C TRP A 142 5.46 4.14 -9.98
N ASP A 143 6.58 4.08 -10.71
CA ASP A 143 7.30 2.83 -10.90
C ASP A 143 8.18 2.57 -9.67
N ALA A 144 7.94 1.49 -8.94
CA ALA A 144 8.69 1.11 -7.75
C ALA A 144 10.20 0.94 -8.02
N ARG A 145 10.58 0.70 -9.28
CA ARG A 145 11.99 0.60 -9.72
C ARG A 145 12.72 1.93 -9.68
N GLU A 146 11.98 3.05 -9.69
CA GLU A 146 12.54 4.40 -9.69
C GLU A 146 12.73 4.96 -8.26
N CYS A 147 12.34 4.20 -7.22
CA CYS A 147 12.65 4.57 -5.84
C CYS A 147 14.17 4.66 -5.63
N GLU A 148 14.65 5.69 -4.94
CA GLU A 148 16.08 5.89 -4.68
C GLU A 148 16.60 4.95 -3.58
N SER A 149 15.72 4.57 -2.65
CA SER A 149 16.03 3.70 -1.53
C SER A 149 14.89 2.73 -1.18
N ALA A 150 15.22 1.68 -0.42
CA ALA A 150 14.24 0.78 0.19
C ALA A 150 13.22 1.56 1.06
N SER A 151 13.67 2.60 1.75
CA SER A 151 12.79 3.47 2.55
C SER A 151 11.75 4.18 1.68
N ASP A 152 12.14 4.69 0.51
CA ASP A 152 11.21 5.35 -0.41
C ASP A 152 10.16 4.36 -0.95
N LEU A 153 10.57 3.12 -1.20
CA LEU A 153 9.65 2.06 -1.61
C LEU A 153 8.64 1.74 -0.49
N VAL A 154 9.07 1.68 0.77
CA VAL A 154 8.17 1.53 1.91
C VAL A 154 7.17 2.69 1.96
N GLU A 155 7.63 3.93 1.86
CA GLU A 155 6.74 5.10 1.85
C GLU A 155 5.76 5.09 0.68
N LEU A 156 6.20 4.65 -0.50
CA LEU A 156 5.34 4.54 -1.68
C LEU A 156 4.23 3.50 -1.46
N VAL A 157 4.57 2.31 -0.97
CA VAL A 157 3.59 1.25 -0.67
C VAL A 157 2.61 1.71 0.42
N LEU A 158 3.10 2.34 1.49
CA LEU A 158 2.26 2.88 2.56
C LEU A 158 1.35 4.01 2.07
N SER A 159 1.86 4.89 1.23
CA SER A 159 1.08 5.97 0.61
C SER A 159 -0.06 5.39 -0.25
N SER A 160 0.21 4.34 -1.01
CA SER A 160 -0.82 3.61 -1.79
C SER A 160 -1.85 2.87 -0.92
N SER A 161 -1.52 2.64 0.35
CA SER A 161 -2.32 1.90 1.33
C SER A 161 -3.07 2.80 2.30
N SER A 162 -3.13 4.11 2.04
CA SER A 162 -3.74 5.12 2.91
C SER A 162 -5.27 5.01 2.96
N THR A 163 -5.78 3.93 3.53
CA THR A 163 -7.14 3.90 4.06
C THR A 163 -7.14 4.61 5.42
N PRO A 164 -8.15 5.44 5.74
CA PRO A 164 -8.31 5.95 7.11
C PRO A 164 -8.30 4.77 8.11
N PRO A 165 -7.87 4.97 9.37
CA PRO A 165 -7.44 3.91 10.30
C PRO A 165 -8.60 3.02 10.76
N PHE A 166 -9.10 2.19 9.84
CA PHE A 166 -10.08 1.14 10.06
C PHE A 166 -9.42 -0.25 10.12
N THR A 167 -8.09 -0.31 10.18
CA THR A 167 -7.25 -1.51 10.38
C THR A 167 -6.49 -1.46 11.69
#